data_AF-A0A422Q9L2-F1
#
_entry.id   AF-A0A422Q9L2-F1
#
_cell.length_a   1.000
_cell.length_b   1.000
_cell.length_c   1.000
_cell.angle_alpha   90.00
_cell.angle_beta   90.00
_cell.angle_gamma   90.00
#
_symmetry.space_group_name_H-M   'P 1'
#
loop_
_entity.id
_entity.type
_entity.pdbx_description
1 polymer ?
#
loop_
_entity_poly.entity_id
_entity_poly.type
_entity_poly.pdbx_seq_one_letter_code
_entity_poly.pdbx_strand_id
1 'polypeptide(L)'
;MELDTASDGEVYARALQEARWEVLQGLNVEKDWRQIQERHPFFRDIVMDADRQAKQLASVLAATEFFLKRLLWCCENGPAPSFVDPTKLKQWQESLAVFISLCEASPVPTQARWAAEMRQRASETRSCGAVNADSGEANNDCNYNNNGGIDHSDEDDGSFVNTRLKELVTQCAAVGRMRCRQLRGEDDMSVRERRAVSVMEAFVAPQTLDW
;
A
#
# COMPACT_ATOMS: atom_id res chain seq x y z
N MET A 1 40.27 43.01 38.90
CA MET A 1 39.62 42.05 37.98
C MET A 1 40.29 40.72 38.22
N GLU A 2 39.69 39.89 39.07
CA GLU A 2 40.13 38.50 39.25
C GLU A 2 39.58 37.71 38.06
N LEU A 3 40.48 37.21 37.22
CA LEU A 3 40.13 36.32 36.13
C LEU A 3 39.81 34.97 36.74
N ASP A 4 38.51 34.63 36.75
CA ASP A 4 37.98 33.34 37.14
C ASP A 4 38.52 32.29 36.17
N THR A 5 39.71 31.78 36.50
CA THR A 5 40.41 30.77 35.71
C THR A 5 39.81 29.44 36.10
N ALA A 6 38.84 28.99 35.30
CA ALA A 6 38.24 27.66 35.47
C ALA A 6 39.38 26.64 35.62
N SER A 7 39.35 25.92 36.74
CA SER A 7 40.33 24.87 37.04
C SER A 7 40.36 23.86 35.90
N ASP A 8 41.54 23.46 35.43
CA ASP A 8 41.72 22.45 34.37
C ASP A 8 40.92 21.17 34.66
N GLY A 9 40.70 20.85 35.94
CA GLY A 9 39.87 19.72 36.36
C GLY A 9 38.38 19.87 36.03
N GLU A 10 37.84 21.09 36.06
CA GLU A 10 36.45 21.38 35.68
C GLU A 10 36.27 21.34 34.17
N VAL A 11 37.27 21.82 33.41
CA VAL A 11 37.29 21.74 31.94
C VAL A 11 37.32 20.28 31.50
N TYR A 12 38.18 19.47 32.12
CA TYR A 12 38.26 18.03 31.83
C TYR A 12 37.00 17.28 32.21
N ALA A 13 36.42 17.55 33.39
CA ALA A 13 35.19 16.92 33.83
C ALA A 13 34.02 17.24 32.87
N ARG A 14 33.91 18.49 32.42
CA ARG A 14 32.90 18.90 31.44
C ARG A 14 33.10 18.21 30.10
N ALA A 15 34.32 18.18 29.58
CA ALA A 15 34.64 17.51 28.32
C ALA A 15 34.35 15.99 28.37
N LEU A 16 34.65 15.34 29.50
CA LEU A 16 34.36 13.92 29.68
C LEU A 16 32.84 13.65 29.73
N GLN A 17 32.09 14.55 30.36
CA GLN A 17 30.63 14.45 30.48
C GLN A 17 29.93 14.71 29.14
N GLU A 18 30.44 15.67 28.35
CA GLU A 18 30.02 15.92 26.97
C GLU A 18 30.32 14.73 26.07
N ALA A 19 31.54 14.18 26.09
CA ALA A 19 31.89 12.99 25.32
C ALA A 19 31.04 11.77 25.70
N ARG A 20 30.74 11.59 26.99
CA ARG A 20 29.84 10.53 27.46
C ARG A 20 28.41 10.75 26.97
N TRP A 21 27.96 12.00 26.91
CA TRP A 21 26.64 12.34 26.37
C TRP A 21 26.56 12.10 24.86
N GLU A 22 27.61 12.43 24.10
CA GLU A 22 27.71 12.13 22.67
C GLU A 22 27.68 10.63 22.38
N VAL A 23 28.39 9.82 23.18
CA VAL A 23 28.36 8.35 23.05
C VAL A 23 26.98 7.79 23.41
N LEU A 24 26.32 8.32 24.44
CA LEU A 24 24.99 7.88 24.87
C LEU A 24 23.87 8.33 23.92
N GLN A 25 24.06 9.44 23.20
CA GLN A 25 23.11 9.89 22.19
C GLN A 25 23.11 9.00 20.94
N GLY A 26 24.19 8.23 20.70
CA GLY A 26 24.39 7.51 19.44
C GLY A 26 24.54 8.48 18.26
N LEU A 27 24.66 7.97 17.04
CA LEU A 27 24.42 8.84 15.88
C LEU A 27 22.90 8.95 15.68
N ASN A 28 22.46 9.79 14.73
CA ASN A 28 21.05 9.71 14.35
C ASN A 28 20.78 8.33 13.74
N VAL A 29 19.54 7.84 13.91
CA VAL A 29 19.11 6.52 13.42
C VAL A 29 19.41 6.34 11.93
N GLU A 30 19.32 7.40 11.14
CA GLU A 30 19.57 7.37 9.70
C GLU A 30 21.05 7.12 9.36
N LYS A 31 21.98 7.71 10.11
CA LYS A 31 23.43 7.54 9.99
C LYS A 31 23.85 6.16 10.48
N ASP A 32 23.30 5.70 11.60
CA ASP A 32 23.55 4.34 12.11
C ASP A 32 23.04 3.29 11.12
N TRP A 33 21.84 3.48 10.57
CA TRP A 33 21.29 2.61 9.55
C TRP A 33 22.16 2.57 8.29
N ARG A 34 22.62 3.73 7.82
CA ARG A 34 23.52 3.83 6.66
C ARG A 34 24.85 3.12 6.91
N GLN A 35 25.43 3.27 8.10
CA GLN A 35 26.66 2.55 8.45
C GLN A 35 26.46 1.03 8.49
N ILE A 36 25.32 0.56 9.01
CA ILE A 36 24.99 -0.87 9.03
C ILE A 36 24.88 -1.39 7.59
N GLN A 37 24.19 -0.67 6.71
CA GLN A 37 24.06 -1.02 5.30
C GLN A 37 25.41 -1.05 4.56
N GLU A 38 26.30 -0.10 4.84
CA GLU A 38 27.61 -0.02 4.19
C GLU A 38 28.59 -1.08 4.69
N ARG A 39 28.52 -1.43 5.98
CA ARG A 39 29.50 -2.33 6.62
C ARG A 39 29.10 -3.81 6.62
N HIS A 40 27.81 -4.12 6.54
CA HIS A 40 27.31 -5.49 6.61
C HIS A 40 26.67 -5.93 5.29
N PRO A 41 27.31 -6.82 4.52
CA PRO A 41 26.79 -7.31 3.25
C PRO A 41 25.36 -7.87 3.34
N PHE A 42 25.03 -8.56 4.44
CA PHE A 42 23.69 -9.09 4.70
C PHE A 42 22.61 -7.99 4.71
N PHE A 43 22.82 -6.90 5.43
CA PHE A 43 21.86 -5.79 5.47
C PHE A 43 21.77 -5.06 4.13
N ARG A 44 22.89 -4.93 3.41
CA ARG A 44 22.89 -4.41 2.05
C ARG A 44 21.98 -5.24 1.14
N ASP A 45 22.11 -6.57 1.20
CA ASP A 45 21.31 -7.47 0.36
C ASP A 45 19.82 -7.42 0.74
N ILE A 46 19.49 -7.32 2.04
CA ILE A 46 18.10 -7.08 2.49
C ILE A 46 17.53 -5.78 1.93
N VAL A 47 18.28 -4.68 2.00
CA VAL A 47 17.81 -3.38 1.49
C VAL A 47 17.63 -3.43 -0.03
N MET A 48 18.53 -4.10 -0.75
CA MET A 48 18.39 -4.30 -2.19
C MET A 48 17.15 -5.12 -2.54
N ASP A 49 16.86 -6.17 -1.78
CA ASP A 49 15.67 -6.99 -1.99
C ASP A 49 14.39 -6.20 -1.66
N ALA A 50 14.37 -5.47 -0.54
CA ALA A 50 13.26 -4.60 -0.17
C ALA A 50 12.97 -3.52 -1.22
N ASP A 51 14.01 -2.87 -1.77
CA ASP A 51 13.87 -1.89 -2.86
C ASP A 51 13.32 -2.55 -4.14
N ARG A 52 13.78 -3.76 -4.46
CA ARG A 52 13.24 -4.54 -5.59
C ARG A 52 11.76 -4.87 -5.38
N GLN A 53 11.39 -5.35 -4.21
CA GLN A 53 10.00 -5.66 -3.86
C GLN A 53 9.12 -4.40 -3.90
N ALA A 54 9.59 -3.28 -3.37
CA ALA A 54 8.88 -2.00 -3.41
C ALA A 54 8.64 -1.52 -4.85
N LYS A 55 9.63 -1.63 -5.73
CA LYS A 55 9.49 -1.31 -7.17
C LYS A 55 8.47 -2.22 -7.87
N GLN A 56 8.49 -3.51 -7.55
CA GLN A 56 7.52 -4.47 -8.09
C GLN A 56 6.10 -4.10 -7.62
N LEU A 57 5.91 -3.88 -6.32
CA LEU A 57 4.64 -3.49 -5.74
C LEU A 57 4.11 -2.18 -6.35
N ALA A 58 4.95 -1.16 -6.45
CA ALA A 58 4.60 0.12 -7.09
C ALA A 58 4.16 -0.07 -8.55
N SER A 59 4.86 -0.93 -9.30
CA SER A 59 4.49 -1.23 -10.68
C SER A 59 3.12 -1.93 -10.80
N VAL A 60 2.80 -2.81 -9.84
CA VAL A 60 1.51 -3.52 -9.77
C VAL A 60 0.39 -2.56 -9.40
N LEU A 61 0.60 -1.69 -8.41
CA LEU A 61 -0.38 -0.68 -8.01
C LEU A 61 -0.68 0.28 -9.18
N ALA A 62 0.36 0.79 -9.86
CA ALA A 62 0.19 1.67 -11.02
C ALA A 62 -0.51 0.96 -12.20
N ALA A 63 -0.16 -0.30 -12.49
CA ALA A 63 -0.82 -1.08 -13.52
C ALA A 63 -2.30 -1.32 -13.21
N THR A 64 -2.61 -1.66 -11.96
CA THR A 64 -3.98 -1.89 -11.48
C THR A 64 -4.80 -0.60 -11.54
N GLU A 65 -4.23 0.52 -11.10
CA GLU A 65 -4.88 1.83 -11.15
C GLU A 65 -5.19 2.26 -12.58
N PHE A 66 -4.20 2.15 -13.48
CA PHE A 66 -4.37 2.44 -14.90
C PHE A 66 -5.50 1.59 -15.50
N PHE A 67 -5.49 0.29 -15.21
CA PHE A 67 -6.48 -0.65 -15.73
C PHE A 67 -7.90 -0.36 -15.22
N LEU A 68 -8.06 -0.08 -13.92
CA LEU A 68 -9.35 0.28 -13.32
C LEU A 68 -9.90 1.59 -13.88
N LYS A 69 -9.07 2.64 -13.96
CA LYS A 69 -9.45 3.92 -14.57
C LYS A 69 -9.92 3.74 -16.01
N ARG A 70 -9.21 2.89 -16.77
CA ARG A 70 -9.55 2.60 -18.15
C ARG A 70 -10.84 1.81 -18.31
N LEU A 71 -11.08 0.84 -17.44
CA LEU A 71 -12.34 0.09 -17.41
C LEU A 71 -13.53 1.00 -17.09
N LEU A 72 -13.42 1.83 -16.05
CA LEU A 72 -14.45 2.80 -15.67
C LEU A 72 -14.76 3.76 -16.83
N TRP A 73 -13.74 4.32 -17.47
CA TRP A 73 -13.91 5.19 -18.63
C TRP A 73 -14.67 4.49 -19.77
N CYS A 74 -14.40 3.21 -20.03
CA CYS A 74 -15.12 2.43 -21.03
C CYS A 74 -16.57 2.12 -20.65
N CYS A 75 -16.87 1.92 -19.36
CA CYS A 75 -18.24 1.77 -18.89
C CYS A 75 -19.06 3.06 -19.06
N GLU A 76 -18.42 4.23 -18.93
CA GLU A 76 -19.06 5.54 -19.07
C GLU A 76 -19.21 5.99 -20.53
N ASN A 77 -18.22 5.70 -21.39
CA ASN A 77 -18.09 6.31 -22.72
C ASN A 77 -18.13 5.31 -23.89
N GLY A 78 -18.33 4.02 -23.64
CA GLY A 78 -18.29 2.98 -24.68
C GLY A 78 -19.36 1.89 -24.49
N PRO A 79 -19.39 0.87 -25.37
CA PRO A 79 -20.19 -0.32 -25.12
C PRO A 79 -19.66 -0.99 -23.86
N ALA A 80 -20.41 -0.89 -22.77
CA ALA A 80 -19.99 -1.39 -21.48
C ALA A 80 -19.58 -2.86 -21.62
N PRO A 81 -18.38 -3.26 -21.15
CA PRO A 81 -18.01 -4.66 -21.11
C PRO A 81 -19.06 -5.40 -20.26
N SER A 82 -19.83 -6.30 -20.87
CA SER A 82 -20.96 -7.00 -20.24
C SER A 82 -20.58 -7.91 -19.06
N PHE A 83 -19.28 -8.05 -18.80
CA PHE A 83 -18.70 -8.95 -17.82
C PHE A 83 -18.33 -8.28 -16.49
N VAL A 84 -18.52 -6.96 -16.32
CA VAL A 84 -18.23 -6.29 -15.05
C VAL A 84 -19.30 -5.29 -14.66
N ASP A 85 -19.80 -5.44 -13.44
CA ASP A 85 -20.69 -4.48 -12.78
C ASP A 85 -19.93 -3.17 -12.45
N PRO A 86 -20.39 -2.01 -12.95
CA PRO A 86 -19.80 -0.70 -12.61
C PRO A 86 -19.71 -0.42 -11.11
N THR A 87 -20.66 -0.93 -10.32
CA THR A 87 -20.68 -0.77 -8.86
C THR A 87 -19.49 -1.47 -8.21
N LYS A 88 -19.19 -2.69 -8.69
CA LYS A 88 -18.03 -3.48 -8.27
C LYS A 88 -16.71 -2.81 -8.68
N LEU A 89 -16.65 -2.18 -9.86
CA LEU A 89 -15.44 -1.44 -10.30
C LEU A 89 -15.13 -0.25 -9.41
N LYS A 90 -16.15 0.49 -8.96
CA LYS A 90 -15.97 1.58 -7.99
C LYS A 90 -15.44 1.06 -6.66
N GLN A 91 -15.99 -0.04 -6.16
CA GLN A 91 -15.48 -0.68 -4.94
C GLN A 91 -14.02 -1.12 -5.07
N TRP A 92 -13.62 -1.67 -6.21
CA TRP A 92 -12.23 -2.02 -6.50
C TRP A 92 -11.31 -0.79 -6.52
N GLN A 93 -11.76 0.30 -7.12
CA GLN A 93 -11.03 1.57 -7.13
C GLN A 93 -10.87 2.16 -5.73
N GLU A 94 -11.93 2.16 -4.92
CA GLU A 94 -11.89 2.61 -3.52
C GLU A 94 -10.92 1.75 -2.69
N SER A 95 -11.00 0.43 -2.85
CA SER A 95 -10.08 -0.50 -2.18
C SER A 95 -8.62 -0.23 -2.56
N LEU A 96 -8.33 -0.02 -3.86
CA LEU A 96 -6.97 0.32 -4.31
C LEU A 96 -6.51 1.67 -3.75
N ALA A 97 -7.40 2.65 -3.64
CA ALA A 97 -7.05 3.95 -3.07
C ALA A 97 -6.71 3.86 -1.58
N VAL A 98 -7.39 2.98 -0.83
CA VAL A 98 -7.03 2.64 0.56
C VAL A 98 -5.65 1.99 0.61
N PHE A 99 -5.36 1.04 -0.27
CA PHE A 99 -4.04 0.42 -0.36
C PHE A 99 -2.91 1.45 -0.52
N ILE A 100 -3.07 2.37 -1.48
CA ILE A 100 -2.07 3.41 -1.76
C ILE A 100 -1.87 4.30 -0.53
N SER A 101 -2.97 4.79 0.07
CA SER A 101 -2.94 5.61 1.29
C SER A 101 -2.18 4.92 2.43
N LEU A 102 -2.46 3.64 2.65
CA LEU A 102 -1.84 2.87 3.72
C LEU A 102 -0.35 2.61 3.48
N CYS A 103 0.06 2.35 2.24
CA CYS A 103 1.47 2.14 1.88
C CYS A 103 2.30 3.42 2.01
N GLU A 104 1.69 4.59 1.81
CA GLU A 104 2.33 5.89 2.05
C GLU A 104 2.50 6.18 3.54
N ALA A 105 1.50 5.81 4.36
CA ALA A 105 1.49 6.09 5.78
C ALA A 105 2.32 5.10 6.62
N SER A 106 2.46 3.84 6.17
CA SER A 106 3.17 2.83 6.94
C SER A 106 3.76 1.69 6.10
N PRO A 107 4.96 1.19 6.44
CA PRO A 107 5.57 0.05 5.75
C PRO A 107 4.85 -1.29 6.02
N VAL A 108 4.08 -1.40 7.10
CA VAL A 108 3.31 -2.61 7.46
C VAL A 108 1.88 -2.19 7.76
N PRO A 109 1.01 -2.13 6.74
CA PRO A 109 -0.38 -1.76 6.93
C PRO A 109 -1.16 -2.90 7.60
N THR A 110 -1.79 -2.57 8.72
CA THR A 110 -2.54 -3.51 9.55
C THR A 110 -4.00 -3.60 9.13
N GLN A 111 -4.68 -4.71 9.45
CA GLN A 111 -6.11 -4.88 9.24
C GLN A 111 -6.93 -3.79 9.95
N ALA A 112 -6.52 -3.39 11.16
CA ALA A 112 -7.19 -2.32 11.89
C ALA A 112 -7.14 -0.97 11.15
N ARG A 113 -5.99 -0.64 10.55
CA ARG A 113 -5.82 0.58 9.74
C ARG A 113 -6.61 0.51 8.45
N TRP A 114 -6.62 -0.65 7.78
CA TRP A 114 -7.48 -0.91 6.63
C TRP A 114 -8.95 -0.62 6.94
N ALA A 115 -9.47 -1.20 8.03
CA ALA A 115 -10.86 -1.01 8.41
C ALA A 115 -11.17 0.45 8.79
N ALA A 116 -10.23 1.16 9.40
CA ALA A 116 -10.38 2.58 9.74
C ALA A 116 -10.44 3.46 8.49
N GLU A 117 -9.51 3.28 7.55
CA GLU A 117 -9.43 4.05 6.30
C GLU A 117 -10.65 3.80 5.40
N MET A 118 -11.09 2.54 5.26
CA MET A 118 -12.31 2.19 4.53
C MET A 118 -13.55 2.86 5.14
N ARG A 119 -13.66 2.89 6.47
CA ARG A 119 -14.77 3.57 7.19
C ARG A 119 -14.73 5.08 6.97
N GLN A 120 -13.55 5.69 7.03
CA GLN A 120 -13.39 7.12 6.82
C GLN A 120 -13.87 7.52 5.41
N ARG A 121 -13.42 6.81 4.37
CA ARG A 121 -13.81 7.10 2.98
C ARG A 121 -15.29 6.84 2.69
N ALA A 122 -15.87 5.80 3.30
CA ALA A 122 -17.32 5.57 3.22
C ALA A 122 -18.12 6.69 3.90
N SER A 123 -17.57 7.31 4.95
CA SER A 123 -18.20 8.41 5.68
C SER A 123 -18.11 9.73 4.91
N GLU A 124 -16.97 10.01 4.30
CA GLU A 124 -16.77 11.19 3.43
C GLU A 124 -17.70 11.16 2.21
N THR A 125 -17.90 9.98 1.62
CA THR A 125 -18.81 9.79 0.48
C THR A 125 -20.28 10.02 0.86
N ARG A 126 -20.68 9.73 2.11
CA ARG A 126 -22.03 10.03 2.63
C ARG A 126 -22.19 11.48 3.10
N SER A 127 -21.13 12.11 3.60
CA SER A 127 -21.19 13.45 4.16
C SER A 127 -21.45 14.55 3.11
N CYS A 128 -21.19 14.29 1.83
CA CYS A 128 -21.50 15.24 0.74
C CYS A 128 -22.90 15.08 0.13
N GLY A 129 -23.72 14.14 0.61
CA GLY A 129 -25.05 13.83 0.05
C GLY A 129 -26.25 14.15 0.94
N ALA A 130 -26.07 14.77 2.11
CA ALA A 130 -27.14 14.96 3.09
C ALA A 130 -27.69 16.40 3.13
N VAL A 131 -28.36 16.80 2.06
CA VAL A 131 -29.54 17.69 2.13
C VAL A 131 -30.54 17.17 1.13
N ASN A 132 -31.28 16.14 1.53
CA ASN A 132 -32.71 15.99 1.25
C ASN A 132 -33.24 14.84 2.09
N ALA A 133 -34.19 15.17 2.95
CA ALA A 133 -35.03 14.21 3.65
C ALA A 133 -36.01 13.62 2.64
N ASP A 134 -36.02 12.30 2.47
CA ASP A 134 -37.27 11.55 2.54
C ASP A 134 -36.99 10.08 2.88
N SER A 135 -37.87 9.58 3.73
CA SER A 135 -38.03 8.20 4.16
C SER A 135 -38.13 7.20 3.00
N GLY A 136 -37.36 6.11 3.09
CA GLY A 136 -37.43 5.01 2.14
C GLY A 136 -36.35 3.97 2.40
N GLU A 137 -36.69 2.95 3.18
CA GLU A 137 -35.90 1.73 3.35
C GLU A 137 -35.50 1.14 1.99
N ALA A 138 -34.20 1.05 1.73
CA ALA A 138 -33.65 0.21 0.68
C ALA A 138 -32.35 -0.43 1.18
N ASN A 139 -32.51 -1.63 1.71
CA ASN A 139 -31.55 -2.72 1.84
C ASN A 139 -30.15 -2.43 1.25
N ASN A 140 -29.22 -2.00 2.10
CA ASN A 140 -27.80 -2.12 1.82
C ASN A 140 -27.24 -3.16 2.79
N ASP A 141 -27.51 -4.41 2.45
CA ASP A 141 -26.97 -5.58 3.11
C ASP A 141 -25.50 -5.71 2.71
N CYS A 142 -24.65 -4.88 3.33
CA CYS A 142 -23.21 -5.04 3.32
C CYS A 142 -22.88 -6.26 4.21
N ASN A 143 -23.32 -7.44 3.78
CA ASN A 143 -23.09 -8.68 4.51
C ASN A 143 -21.63 -9.11 4.33
N TYR A 144 -20.74 -8.47 5.11
CA TYR A 144 -19.37 -8.93 5.36
C TYR A 144 -19.31 -9.99 6.47
N ASN A 145 -20.43 -10.65 6.77
CA ASN A 145 -20.45 -11.79 7.69
C ASN A 145 -20.19 -13.08 6.89
N ASN A 146 -18.93 -13.25 6.47
CA ASN A 146 -18.44 -14.60 6.22
C ASN A 146 -17.95 -15.15 7.55
N ASN A 147 -18.74 -16.07 8.09
CA ASN A 147 -18.40 -16.97 9.19
C ASN A 147 -17.01 -17.58 8.99
N GLY A 148 -16.03 -17.03 9.68
CA GLY A 148 -14.79 -17.69 10.06
C GLY A 148 -14.51 -17.17 11.47
N GLY A 149 -14.47 -18.08 12.45
CA GLY A 149 -14.35 -17.74 13.86
C GLY A 149 -13.31 -16.64 14.09
N ILE A 150 -13.66 -15.69 14.97
CA ILE A 150 -12.69 -14.80 15.59
C ILE A 150 -11.76 -15.72 16.40
N ASP A 151 -10.77 -16.27 15.73
CA ASP A 151 -9.60 -16.80 16.39
C ASP A 151 -8.82 -15.58 16.84
N HIS A 152 -8.82 -15.37 18.16
CA HIS A 152 -8.14 -14.26 18.82
C HIS A 152 -6.64 -14.58 18.97
N SER A 153 -5.99 -14.93 17.86
CA SER A 153 -4.56 -15.18 17.74
C SER A 153 -4.11 -14.63 16.38
N ASP A 154 -2.99 -13.99 16.15
CA ASP A 154 -1.87 -13.46 16.91
C ASP A 154 -1.17 -12.55 15.87
N GLU A 155 -0.63 -11.40 16.27
CA GLU A 155 0.25 -10.54 15.45
C GLU A 155 -0.26 -10.18 14.03
N ASP A 156 -0.93 -9.01 13.91
CA ASP A 156 -1.27 -8.37 12.63
C ASP A 156 0.02 -7.90 11.91
N ASP A 157 0.70 -8.85 11.28
CA ASP A 157 1.95 -8.72 10.53
C ASP A 157 1.79 -8.06 9.14
N GLY A 158 0.58 -7.58 8.82
CA GLY A 158 0.23 -6.98 7.53
C GLY A 158 -0.10 -7.99 6.42
N SER A 159 -0.08 -9.29 6.69
CA SER A 159 -0.45 -10.35 5.73
C SER A 159 -1.89 -10.22 5.23
N PHE A 160 -2.80 -9.72 6.07
CA PHE A 160 -4.19 -9.44 5.70
C PHE A 160 -4.28 -8.47 4.52
N VAL A 161 -3.56 -7.36 4.61
CA VAL A 161 -3.57 -6.30 3.59
C VAL A 161 -2.97 -6.84 2.30
N ASN A 162 -1.83 -7.54 2.37
CA ASN A 162 -1.24 -8.18 1.19
C ASN A 162 -2.17 -9.21 0.52
N THR A 163 -2.90 -10.02 1.30
CA THR A 163 -3.88 -10.99 0.80
C THR A 163 -5.01 -10.29 0.04
N ARG A 164 -5.54 -9.21 0.60
CA ARG A 164 -6.57 -8.40 -0.06
C ARG A 164 -6.08 -7.74 -1.36
N LEU A 165 -4.81 -7.33 -1.42
CA LEU A 165 -4.24 -6.80 -2.65
C LEU A 165 -4.14 -7.90 -3.71
N LYS A 166 -3.63 -9.07 -3.34
CA LYS A 166 -3.56 -10.23 -4.25
C LYS A 166 -4.95 -10.61 -4.79
N GLU A 167 -5.98 -10.63 -3.95
CA GLU A 167 -7.36 -10.89 -4.39
C GLU A 167 -7.84 -9.85 -5.40
N LEU A 168 -7.64 -8.56 -5.13
CA LEU A 168 -8.02 -7.47 -6.01
C LEU A 168 -7.30 -7.57 -7.37
N VAL A 169 -5.98 -7.72 -7.34
CA VAL A 169 -5.17 -7.83 -8.56
C VAL A 169 -5.54 -9.09 -9.34
N THR A 170 -5.87 -10.21 -8.67
CA THR A 170 -6.35 -11.45 -9.32
C THR A 170 -7.64 -11.20 -10.08
N GLN A 171 -8.60 -10.51 -9.46
CA GLN A 171 -9.88 -10.17 -10.09
C GLN A 171 -9.67 -9.23 -11.28
N CYS A 172 -8.84 -8.20 -11.12
CA CYS A 172 -8.47 -7.28 -12.20
C CYS A 172 -7.78 -8.00 -13.37
N ALA A 173 -6.83 -8.89 -13.11
CA ALA A 173 -6.13 -9.65 -14.13
C ALA A 173 -7.08 -10.61 -14.89
N ALA A 174 -8.02 -11.25 -14.20
CA ALA A 174 -9.03 -12.09 -14.84
C ALA A 174 -9.92 -11.31 -15.81
N VAL A 175 -10.38 -10.12 -15.38
CA VAL A 175 -11.13 -9.18 -16.23
C VAL A 175 -10.27 -8.68 -17.39
N GLY A 176 -9.01 -8.37 -17.13
CA GLY A 176 -8.01 -7.97 -18.11
C GLY A 176 -7.83 -8.99 -19.23
N ARG A 177 -7.66 -10.28 -18.89
CA ARG A 177 -7.58 -11.36 -19.87
C ARG A 177 -8.80 -11.41 -20.79
N MET A 178 -10.00 -11.30 -20.22
CA MET A 178 -11.24 -11.33 -21.01
C MET A 178 -11.28 -10.15 -21.99
N ARG A 179 -10.92 -8.96 -21.50
CA ARG A 179 -10.88 -7.74 -22.30
C ARG A 179 -9.81 -7.78 -23.40
N CYS A 180 -8.59 -8.23 -23.10
CA CYS A 180 -7.52 -8.37 -24.08
C CYS A 180 -7.86 -9.36 -25.20
N ARG A 181 -8.69 -10.40 -24.93
CA ARG A 181 -9.19 -11.32 -25.97
C ARG A 181 -10.19 -10.66 -26.93
N GLN A 182 -10.91 -9.63 -26.46
CA GLN A 182 -11.90 -8.91 -27.26
C GLN A 182 -11.26 -7.77 -28.08
N LEU A 183 -10.21 -7.16 -27.56
CA LEU A 183 -9.44 -6.12 -28.24
C LEU A 183 -8.50 -6.75 -29.28
N ARG A 184 -8.95 -6.86 -30.53
CA ARG A 184 -8.15 -7.35 -31.67
C ARG A 184 -7.29 -6.28 -32.36
N GLY A 185 -7.36 -5.03 -31.93
CA GLY A 185 -6.60 -3.91 -32.51
C GLY A 185 -5.25 -3.69 -31.85
N GLU A 186 -4.28 -3.16 -32.61
CA GLU A 186 -2.96 -2.72 -32.12
C GLU A 186 -2.90 -1.21 -31.90
N ASP A 187 -3.91 -0.66 -31.21
CA ASP A 187 -3.83 0.73 -30.74
C ASP A 187 -2.82 0.84 -29.58
N ASP A 188 -2.14 1.98 -29.43
CA ASP A 188 -1.18 2.25 -28.34
C ASP A 188 -1.81 1.99 -26.97
N MET A 189 -3.08 2.37 -26.81
CA MET A 189 -3.84 2.09 -25.58
C MET A 189 -4.05 0.60 -25.33
N SER A 190 -4.31 -0.19 -26.37
CA SER A 190 -4.46 -1.65 -26.26
C SER A 190 -3.16 -2.34 -25.84
N VAL A 191 -2.01 -1.79 -26.26
CA VAL A 191 -0.68 -2.28 -25.89
C VAL A 191 -0.41 -1.97 -24.41
N ARG A 192 -0.74 -0.76 -23.96
CA ARG A 192 -0.63 -0.38 -22.54
C ARG A 192 -1.55 -1.22 -21.64
N GLU A 193 -2.79 -1.47 -22.07
CA GLU A 193 -3.72 -2.36 -21.36
C GLU A 193 -3.15 -3.77 -21.23
N ARG A 194 -2.65 -4.36 -22.32
CA ARG A 194 -1.99 -5.70 -22.29
C ARG A 194 -0.78 -5.72 -21.37
N ARG A 195 0.05 -4.67 -21.38
CA ARG A 195 1.22 -4.55 -20.51
C ARG A 195 0.82 -4.47 -19.04
N ALA A 196 -0.20 -3.68 -18.71
CA ALA A 196 -0.73 -3.59 -17.34
C ALA A 196 -1.26 -4.95 -16.86
N VAL A 197 -2.01 -5.67 -17.71
CA VAL A 197 -2.48 -7.02 -17.40
C VAL A 197 -1.32 -7.99 -17.19
N SER A 198 -0.28 -7.94 -18.03
CA SER A 198 0.90 -8.78 -17.88
C SER A 198 1.63 -8.54 -16.54
N VAL A 199 1.75 -7.29 -16.10
CA VAL A 199 2.33 -6.94 -14.78
C VAL A 199 1.48 -7.51 -13.64
N MET A 200 0.16 -7.36 -13.72
CA MET A 200 -0.77 -7.92 -12.72
C MET A 200 -0.72 -9.46 -12.68
N GLU A 201 -0.61 -10.11 -13.84
CA GLU A 201 -0.50 -11.57 -13.93
C GLU A 201 0.81 -12.10 -13.33
N ALA A 202 1.93 -11.41 -13.58
CA ALA A 202 3.22 -11.79 -13.00
C ALA A 202 3.22 -11.69 -11.47
N PHE A 203 2.45 -10.76 -10.90
CA PHE A 203 2.29 -10.62 -9.44
C PHE A 203 1.40 -11.71 -8.82
N VAL A 204 0.36 -12.12 -9.54
CA VAL A 204 -0.61 -13.13 -9.08
C VAL A 204 -0.12 -14.56 -9.30
N ALA A 205 0.80 -14.76 -10.25
CA ALA A 205 1.38 -16.07 -10.52
C ALA A 205 1.92 -16.68 -9.21
N PRO A 206 1.61 -17.97 -8.92
CA PRO A 206 2.15 -18.62 -7.75
C PRO A 206 3.67 -18.54 -7.81
N GLN A 207 4.29 -17.96 -6.78
CA GLN A 207 5.74 -17.91 -6.68
C GLN A 207 6.19 -19.36 -6.55
N THR A 208 6.86 -19.89 -7.57
CA THR A 208 7.34 -21.29 -7.61
C THR A 208 8.47 -21.56 -6.60
N LEU A 209 8.79 -20.58 -5.75
CA LEU A 209 9.86 -20.59 -4.76
C LEU A 209 9.37 -19.83 -3.51
N ASP A 210 8.29 -20.32 -2.89
CA ASP A 210 8.11 -20.11 -1.46
C ASP A 210 9.22 -20.92 -0.77
N TRP A 211 10.16 -20.24 -0.10
CA TRP A 211 11.19 -20.84 0.74
C TRP A 211 10.71 -20.95 2.18
#